data_AF-A0A9W9JLS3-F1
#
_entry.id   AF-A0A9W9JLS3-F1
#
_cell.length_a   1.000
_cell.length_b   1.000
_cell.length_c   1.000
_cell.angle_alpha   90.00
_cell.angle_beta   90.00
_cell.angle_gamma   90.00
#
_symmetry.space_group_name_H-M   'P 1'
#
loop_
_entity.id
_entity.type
_entity.pdbx_description
1 polymer ?
#
loop_
_entity_poly.entity_id
_entity_poly.type
_entity_poly.pdbx_seq_one_letter_code
_entity_poly.pdbx_strand_id
1 'polypeptide(L)'
;MTQFFSDLERFAPKKLPRSLSSRQSTSRCGVLEFVRDKQPEFVDLSDSADLCDYLDRINVETPCYNRLFLLEDLNESSLELLGSALQIDPAVLADQLFSYHFSQNNTIPRRTLPSLTDASKSFTLRYYELRETDDRLAENQTNRRRTVAHASRRIERWRDLATHRGGLRDTHVDTIRHNVSFWCGEGLPGEDKPTPGAWNAAILLVDPPLASQPAERKGYYYVLDKEEDNAPWRPQIQWSKPYHAGYSDLRPWQSNRTVSAPSRQSMFDDVIFYWLRADRREIDAVFDSCVNTTLFVHQIVACHWYDFLDLQFKTLSTVDITSKRKRRGSPEKAVSTAEWREELKHYNERLSLLGILQRRLMWYKQEMNLNLERLGFGSHGAGDDTSILMPSSLRVAGRDLQAILYELDRRESRVDNLVGIVTDSINLSSALRSLHDARFGLQLSIVGAVFFPITLVAAIFSMGGDYQPGSKQFWIPWVIAVPLVAILILATWQAHRSRM
;
A
#
# COMPACT_ATOMS: atom_id res chain seq x y z
N MET A 1 -26.56 -4.92 19.89
CA MET A 1 -26.39 -5.31 18.47
C MET A 1 -27.19 -4.40 17.53
N THR A 2 -28.48 -4.16 17.76
CA THR A 2 -29.33 -3.30 16.90
C THR A 2 -28.80 -1.87 16.68
N GLN A 3 -28.22 -1.24 17.70
CA GLN A 3 -27.57 0.08 17.55
C GLN A 3 -26.26 0.00 16.74
N PHE A 4 -25.51 -1.09 16.87
CA PHE A 4 -24.29 -1.34 16.09
C PHE A 4 -24.59 -1.48 14.60
N PHE A 5 -25.67 -2.17 14.21
CA PHE A 5 -26.10 -2.24 12.80
C PHE A 5 -26.61 -0.91 12.27
N SER A 6 -27.28 -0.10 13.09
CA SER A 6 -27.65 1.27 12.69
C SER A 6 -26.44 2.18 12.47
N ASP A 7 -25.34 1.96 13.21
CA ASP A 7 -24.07 2.65 13.02
C ASP A 7 -23.23 2.02 11.89
N LEU A 8 -23.37 0.72 11.61
CA LEU A 8 -22.77 0.03 10.46
C LEU A 8 -23.14 0.73 9.16
N GLU A 9 -24.39 1.16 8.99
CA GLU A 9 -24.84 1.92 7.82
C GLU A 9 -24.12 3.27 7.65
N ARG A 10 -23.54 3.83 8.73
CA ARG A 10 -22.71 5.05 8.66
C ARG A 10 -21.29 4.77 8.14
N PHE A 11 -20.78 3.55 8.35
CA PHE A 11 -19.45 3.11 7.91
C PHE A 11 -19.49 2.35 6.57
N ALA A 12 -20.63 1.77 6.23
CA ALA A 12 -20.95 1.23 4.92
C ALA A 12 -21.14 2.39 3.91
N PRO A 13 -20.79 2.22 2.63
CA PRO A 13 -21.04 3.25 1.63
C PRO A 13 -22.56 3.50 1.54
N LYS A 14 -22.95 4.78 1.50
CA LYS A 14 -24.33 5.31 1.61
C LYS A 14 -25.43 4.73 0.70
N LYS A 15 -25.13 3.72 -0.12
CA LYS A 15 -26.06 2.85 -0.87
C LYS A 15 -25.21 1.82 -1.64
N LEU A 16 -25.03 0.62 -1.09
CA LEU A 16 -24.76 -0.55 -1.92
C LEU A 16 -25.99 -0.78 -2.81
N PRO A 17 -25.83 -1.13 -4.10
CA PRO A 17 -26.97 -1.42 -4.97
C PRO A 17 -27.80 -2.59 -4.39
N ARG A 18 -29.08 -2.33 -4.05
CA ARG A 18 -30.05 -3.29 -3.49
C ARG A 18 -30.26 -4.55 -4.36
N SER A 19 -29.82 -4.55 -5.62
CA SER A 19 -29.92 -5.71 -6.52
C SER A 19 -28.85 -6.77 -6.28
N LEU A 20 -27.79 -6.47 -5.52
CA LEU A 20 -26.74 -7.42 -5.12
C LEU A 20 -26.97 -7.99 -3.72
N SER A 21 -27.74 -7.33 -2.86
CA SER A 21 -28.10 -7.84 -1.53
C SER A 21 -29.04 -9.04 -1.56
N SER A 22 -29.72 -9.32 -2.69
CA SER A 22 -30.63 -10.47 -2.85
C SER A 22 -30.03 -11.68 -3.55
N ARG A 23 -28.81 -11.57 -4.09
CA ARG A 23 -28.09 -12.71 -4.69
C ARG A 23 -27.03 -13.19 -3.69
N GLN A 24 -27.48 -14.07 -2.79
CA GLN A 24 -26.69 -14.90 -1.86
C GLN A 24 -25.66 -14.15 -1.01
N SER A 25 -25.98 -14.00 0.27
CA SER A 25 -25.01 -13.79 1.35
C SER A 25 -23.83 -14.76 1.16
N THR A 26 -22.63 -14.24 0.86
CA THR A 26 -21.38 -15.02 0.80
C THR A 26 -20.68 -15.11 2.15
N SER A 27 -21.37 -14.73 3.23
CA SER A 27 -20.82 -14.93 4.56
C SER A 27 -20.76 -16.42 4.85
N ARG A 28 -19.64 -16.86 5.40
CA ARG A 28 -19.38 -18.26 5.74
C ARG A 28 -19.06 -18.32 7.21
N CYS A 29 -19.64 -19.30 7.88
CA CYS A 29 -19.37 -19.58 9.28
C CYS A 29 -19.00 -21.04 9.42
N GLY A 30 -18.05 -21.34 10.29
CA GLY A 30 -17.69 -22.71 10.61
C GLY A 30 -16.97 -22.79 11.94
N VAL A 31 -16.84 -23.99 12.47
CA VAL A 31 -16.20 -24.24 13.77
C VAL A 31 -15.09 -25.25 13.62
N LEU A 32 -13.93 -24.93 14.20
CA LEU A 32 -12.88 -25.89 14.46
C LEU A 32 -12.98 -26.36 15.92
N GLU A 33 -13.24 -27.65 16.10
CA GLU A 33 -13.29 -28.29 17.42
C GLU A 33 -11.94 -28.94 17.76
N PHE A 34 -11.38 -28.56 18.91
CA PHE A 34 -10.11 -29.08 19.39
C PHE A 34 -10.32 -30.08 20.52
N VAL A 35 -10.04 -31.35 20.23
CA VAL A 35 -10.10 -32.45 21.20
C VAL A 35 -8.69 -32.99 21.45
N ARG A 36 -8.34 -33.21 22.73
CA ARG A 36 -7.04 -33.80 23.10
C ARG A 36 -6.88 -35.16 22.41
N ASP A 37 -5.67 -35.43 21.94
CA ASP A 37 -5.26 -36.66 21.26
C ASP A 37 -5.95 -36.97 19.92
N LYS A 38 -6.74 -36.02 19.39
CA LYS A 38 -7.33 -36.08 18.06
C LYS A 38 -6.85 -34.94 17.16
N GLN A 39 -7.00 -35.12 15.86
CA GLN A 39 -6.89 -34.02 14.90
C GLN A 39 -8.12 -33.10 15.04
N PRO A 40 -7.98 -31.79 14.80
CA PRO A 40 -9.13 -30.87 14.82
C PRO A 40 -10.16 -31.29 13.78
N GLU A 41 -11.44 -31.15 14.13
CA GLU A 41 -12.55 -31.40 13.22
C GLU A 41 -13.16 -30.06 12.79
N PHE A 42 -13.49 -29.94 11.50
CA PHE A 42 -14.15 -28.76 10.95
C PHE A 42 -15.63 -29.07 10.70
N VAL A 43 -16.50 -28.26 11.29
CA VAL A 43 -17.95 -28.30 11.09
C VAL A 43 -18.34 -27.05 10.31
N ASP A 44 -18.89 -27.24 9.11
CA ASP A 44 -19.42 -26.14 8.30
C ASP A 44 -20.77 -25.71 8.87
N LEU A 45 -20.91 -24.42 9.18
CA LEU A 45 -22.11 -23.79 9.76
C LEU A 45 -22.53 -22.59 8.89
N SER A 46 -22.35 -22.70 7.58
CA SER A 46 -22.64 -21.60 6.65
C SER A 46 -24.14 -21.23 6.61
N ASP A 47 -25.05 -22.14 6.99
CA ASP A 47 -26.46 -21.82 7.20
C ASP A 47 -26.70 -21.29 8.62
N SER A 48 -27.42 -20.18 8.72
CA SER A 48 -27.87 -19.61 10.00
C SER A 48 -28.72 -20.57 10.83
N ALA A 49 -29.48 -21.48 10.19
CA ALA A 49 -30.26 -22.50 10.90
C ALA A 49 -29.34 -23.53 11.57
N ASP A 50 -28.35 -24.04 10.82
CA ASP A 50 -27.35 -24.99 11.33
C ASP A 50 -26.54 -24.37 12.48
N LEU A 51 -26.20 -23.08 12.37
CA LEU A 51 -25.53 -22.36 13.45
C LEU A 51 -26.40 -22.25 14.72
N CYS A 52 -27.69 -21.96 14.58
CA CYS A 52 -28.62 -21.88 15.70
C CYS A 52 -28.75 -23.24 16.39
N ASP A 53 -29.02 -24.30 15.61
CA ASP A 53 -29.11 -25.67 16.10
C ASP A 53 -27.82 -26.11 16.81
N TYR A 54 -26.67 -25.74 16.25
CA TYR A 54 -25.37 -26.04 16.85
C TYR A 54 -25.18 -25.34 18.19
N LEU A 55 -25.46 -24.03 18.27
CA LEU A 55 -25.37 -23.25 19.51
C LEU A 55 -26.33 -23.75 20.59
N ASP A 56 -27.52 -24.21 20.21
CA ASP A 56 -28.48 -24.81 21.15
C ASP A 56 -27.97 -26.16 21.69
N ARG A 57 -27.35 -27.00 20.84
CA ARG A 57 -26.75 -28.28 21.24
C ARG A 57 -25.51 -28.13 22.13
N ILE A 58 -24.76 -27.04 21.98
CA ILE A 58 -23.60 -26.73 22.86
C ILE A 58 -24.02 -26.72 24.32
N ASN A 59 -25.21 -26.18 24.62
CA ASN A 59 -25.70 -26.05 25.98
C ASN A 59 -26.25 -27.36 26.58
N VAL A 60 -26.41 -28.42 25.78
CA VAL A 60 -27.17 -29.63 26.17
C VAL A 60 -26.38 -30.93 26.05
N GLU A 61 -25.54 -31.12 25.02
CA GLU A 61 -25.07 -32.48 24.65
C GLU A 61 -23.55 -32.65 24.41
N THR A 62 -22.76 -31.59 24.20
CA THR A 62 -21.37 -31.74 23.70
C THR A 62 -20.29 -31.19 24.67
N PRO A 63 -19.42 -32.05 25.25
CA PRO A 63 -18.37 -31.65 26.20
C PRO A 63 -17.09 -31.13 25.53
N CYS A 64 -17.19 -30.46 24.36
CA CYS A 64 -16.03 -29.85 23.70
C CYS A 64 -15.90 -28.39 24.13
N TYR A 65 -14.96 -28.08 25.01
CA TYR A 65 -14.77 -26.72 25.50
C TYR A 65 -13.99 -25.86 24.49
N ASN A 66 -13.00 -26.40 23.78
CA ASN A 66 -12.08 -25.60 22.95
C ASN A 66 -12.58 -25.47 21.49
N ARG A 67 -13.43 -24.47 21.21
CA ARG A 67 -14.06 -24.25 19.89
C ARG A 67 -13.69 -22.92 19.26
N LEU A 68 -13.01 -22.96 18.12
CA LEU A 68 -12.75 -21.75 17.32
C LEU A 68 -13.84 -21.58 16.26
N PHE A 69 -14.69 -20.57 16.43
CA PHE A 69 -15.62 -20.10 15.41
C PHE A 69 -14.86 -19.23 14.40
N LEU A 70 -14.95 -19.57 13.12
CA LEU A 70 -14.47 -18.76 12.02
C LEU A 70 -15.67 -18.11 11.35
N LEU A 71 -15.60 -16.81 11.13
CA LEU A 71 -16.62 -16.05 10.39
C LEU A 71 -15.94 -15.25 9.29
N GLU A 72 -16.26 -15.57 8.04
CA GLU A 72 -15.85 -14.83 6.84
C GLU A 72 -17.00 -13.93 6.38
N ASP A 73 -16.72 -12.64 6.24
CA ASP A 73 -17.72 -11.56 6.03
C ASP A 73 -18.72 -11.39 7.19
N LEU A 74 -19.08 -10.15 7.50
CA LEU A 74 -19.91 -9.84 8.66
C LEU A 74 -21.41 -9.84 8.27
N ASN A 75 -22.02 -11.03 8.21
CA ASN A 75 -23.47 -11.15 8.07
C ASN A 75 -24.19 -10.82 9.38
N GLU A 76 -25.27 -10.03 9.28
CA GLU A 76 -26.07 -9.59 10.42
C GLU A 76 -26.63 -10.76 11.23
N SER A 77 -27.23 -11.76 10.57
CA SER A 77 -27.85 -12.91 11.24
C SER A 77 -26.86 -13.76 12.03
N SER A 78 -25.72 -14.12 11.43
CA SER A 78 -24.69 -14.93 12.08
C SER A 78 -24.03 -14.17 13.23
N LEU A 79 -23.83 -12.87 13.07
CA LEU A 79 -23.25 -12.01 14.10
C LEU A 79 -24.19 -11.81 15.30
N GLU A 80 -25.50 -11.70 15.08
CA GLU A 80 -26.49 -11.61 16.16
C GLU A 80 -26.59 -12.91 16.97
N LEU A 81 -26.56 -14.06 16.30
CA LEU A 81 -26.55 -15.38 16.95
C LEU A 81 -25.29 -15.57 17.79
N LEU A 82 -24.10 -15.35 17.20
CA LEU A 82 -22.84 -15.48 17.93
C LEU A 82 -22.69 -14.42 19.04
N GLY A 83 -23.14 -13.19 18.78
CA GLY A 83 -23.12 -12.11 19.75
C GLY A 83 -24.01 -12.37 20.96
N SER A 84 -25.19 -12.96 20.76
CA SER A 84 -26.11 -13.31 21.85
C SER A 84 -25.63 -14.52 22.65
N ALA A 85 -25.07 -15.53 21.99
CA ALA A 85 -24.57 -16.74 22.63
C ALA A 85 -23.24 -16.52 23.37
N LEU A 86 -22.31 -15.74 22.79
CA LEU A 86 -20.93 -15.64 23.28
C LEU A 86 -20.61 -14.31 23.98
N GLN A 87 -21.50 -13.30 23.93
CA GLN A 87 -21.27 -11.97 24.53
C GLN A 87 -19.97 -11.31 24.06
N ILE A 88 -19.75 -11.30 22.74
CA ILE A 88 -18.57 -10.74 22.07
C ILE A 88 -18.41 -9.26 22.42
N ASP A 89 -17.18 -8.83 22.73
CA ASP A 89 -16.88 -7.42 22.93
C ASP A 89 -17.15 -6.61 21.63
N PRO A 90 -18.08 -5.64 21.65
CA PRO A 90 -18.40 -4.81 20.48
C PRO A 90 -17.19 -4.03 19.93
N ALA A 91 -16.16 -3.78 20.75
CA ALA A 91 -14.94 -3.12 20.31
C ALA A 91 -14.22 -3.91 19.21
N VAL A 92 -14.21 -5.25 19.30
CA VAL A 92 -13.59 -6.14 18.31
C VAL A 92 -14.30 -6.05 16.95
N LEU A 93 -15.63 -5.93 16.99
CA LEU A 93 -16.47 -5.77 15.80
C LEU A 93 -16.25 -4.40 15.15
N ALA A 94 -16.18 -3.35 15.96
CA ALA A 94 -15.91 -1.99 15.48
C ALA A 94 -14.52 -1.90 14.82
N ASP A 95 -13.50 -2.51 15.44
CA ASP A 95 -12.15 -2.56 14.89
C ASP A 95 -12.05 -3.40 13.61
N GLN A 96 -12.81 -4.51 13.52
CA GLN A 96 -12.90 -5.31 12.29
C GLN A 96 -13.47 -4.46 11.15
N LEU A 97 -14.54 -3.71 11.37
CA LEU A 97 -15.18 -2.91 10.30
C LEU A 97 -14.31 -1.77 9.77
N PHE A 98 -13.39 -1.27 10.59
CA PHE A 98 -12.62 -0.08 10.27
C PHE A 98 -11.61 -0.30 9.13
N SER A 99 -11.93 0.18 7.93
CA SER A 99 -11.18 -0.07 6.69
C SER A 99 -10.32 1.09 6.15
N TYR A 100 -10.34 2.26 6.78
CA TYR A 100 -9.80 3.49 6.16
C TYR A 100 -8.49 4.00 6.78
N HIS A 101 -7.66 4.65 5.97
CA HIS A 101 -6.51 5.42 6.44
C HIS A 101 -6.91 6.82 6.94
N PHE A 102 -6.05 7.47 7.73
CA PHE A 102 -6.24 8.75 8.42
C PHE A 102 -6.81 9.93 7.60
N SER A 103 -6.84 9.87 6.27
CA SER A 103 -7.09 11.02 5.40
C SER A 103 -8.46 11.05 4.71
N GLN A 104 -9.32 10.04 4.86
CA GLN A 104 -10.49 9.89 3.98
C GLN A 104 -11.87 9.80 4.67
N ASN A 105 -11.93 9.91 6.00
CA ASN A 105 -13.21 9.93 6.73
C ASN A 105 -13.36 11.19 7.58
N ASN A 106 -14.61 11.58 7.82
CA ASN A 106 -14.98 12.57 8.84
C ASN A 106 -14.83 12.03 10.28
N THR A 107 -14.34 10.81 10.47
CA THR A 107 -14.20 10.14 11.76
C THR A 107 -12.85 9.42 11.85
N ILE A 108 -12.20 9.55 13.01
CA ILE A 108 -10.94 8.88 13.36
C ILE A 108 -11.31 7.81 14.40
N PRO A 109 -10.83 6.56 14.26
CA PRO A 109 -11.10 5.51 15.23
C PRO A 109 -10.45 5.90 16.56
N ARG A 110 -11.14 5.63 17.68
CA ARG A 110 -10.53 5.79 19.00
C ARG A 110 -9.52 4.67 19.18
N ARG A 111 -8.30 5.03 19.56
CA ARG A 111 -7.25 4.06 19.90
C ARG A 111 -7.45 3.62 21.35
N THR A 112 -7.48 2.31 21.59
CA THR A 112 -7.45 1.75 22.95
C THR A 112 -6.07 2.01 23.56
N LEU A 113 -6.02 2.36 24.86
CA LEU A 113 -4.76 2.53 25.56
C LEU A 113 -4.01 1.19 25.64
N PRO A 114 -2.68 1.15 25.47
CA PRO A 114 -1.90 -0.09 25.59
C PRO A 114 -2.07 -0.79 26.95
N SER A 115 -2.38 -0.05 28.02
CA SER A 115 -2.64 -0.62 29.34
C SER A 115 -3.99 -1.33 29.45
N LEU A 116 -4.89 -1.13 28.49
CA LEU A 116 -6.22 -1.73 28.43
C LEU A 116 -6.33 -2.81 27.35
N THR A 117 -5.28 -3.01 26.56
CA THR A 117 -5.22 -4.05 25.54
C THR A 117 -4.67 -5.32 26.14
N ASP A 118 -5.41 -6.42 26.00
CA ASP A 118 -4.97 -7.75 26.36
C ASP A 118 -4.97 -8.63 25.12
N ALA A 119 -3.79 -8.83 24.53
CA ALA A 119 -3.61 -9.65 23.34
C ALA A 119 -4.01 -11.12 23.56
N SER A 120 -4.11 -11.57 24.82
CA SER A 120 -4.59 -12.91 25.13
C SER A 120 -6.12 -13.04 25.03
N LYS A 121 -6.84 -11.91 25.08
CA LYS A 121 -8.30 -11.86 25.02
C LYS A 121 -8.80 -11.42 23.65
N SER A 122 -8.28 -10.33 23.11
CA SER A 122 -8.72 -9.84 21.81
C SER A 122 -7.70 -8.95 21.13
N PHE A 123 -7.71 -8.99 19.81
CA PHE A 123 -6.89 -8.10 18.99
C PHE A 123 -7.43 -8.04 17.56
N THR A 124 -6.99 -7.03 16.80
CA THR A 124 -7.27 -6.91 15.36
C THR A 124 -5.97 -6.64 14.61
N LEU A 125 -5.58 -7.54 13.72
CA LEU A 125 -4.43 -7.34 12.85
C LEU A 125 -4.86 -6.82 11.49
N ARG A 126 -3.99 -6.02 10.90
CA ARG A 126 -4.18 -5.42 9.59
C ARG A 126 -3.08 -5.87 8.64
N TYR A 127 -3.46 -6.25 7.44
CA TYR A 127 -2.53 -6.76 6.43
C TYR A 127 -2.99 -6.37 5.02
N TYR A 128 -2.09 -6.54 4.05
CA TYR A 128 -2.33 -6.17 2.66
C TYR A 128 -2.28 -7.40 1.77
N GLU A 129 -3.41 -7.70 1.16
CA GLU A 129 -3.47 -8.70 0.11
C GLU A 129 -3.07 -8.06 -1.22
N LEU A 130 -2.21 -8.75 -1.95
CA LEU A 130 -1.75 -8.36 -3.28
C LEU A 130 -2.45 -9.18 -4.36
N ARG A 131 -2.99 -8.48 -5.36
CA ARG A 131 -3.69 -9.10 -6.49
C ARG A 131 -3.15 -8.56 -7.82
N GLU A 132 -2.95 -9.46 -8.78
CA GLU A 132 -2.70 -9.07 -10.18
C GLU A 132 -4.03 -8.84 -10.89
N THR A 133 -4.18 -7.70 -11.55
CA THR A 133 -5.38 -7.34 -12.30
C THR A 133 -5.05 -6.86 -13.71
N ASP A 134 -5.99 -7.04 -14.65
CA ASP A 134 -5.83 -6.72 -16.08
C ASP A 134 -6.33 -5.31 -16.46
N ASP A 135 -6.73 -4.53 -15.46
CA ASP A 135 -7.46 -3.29 -15.68
C ASP A 135 -6.53 -2.11 -16.00
N ARG A 136 -6.63 -1.62 -17.25
CA ARG A 136 -5.96 -0.41 -17.78
C ARG A 136 -6.66 0.90 -17.38
N LEU A 137 -7.93 0.86 -16.94
CA LEU A 137 -8.71 2.06 -16.57
C LEU A 137 -8.45 2.54 -15.13
N ALA A 138 -7.76 1.72 -14.32
CA ALA A 138 -7.52 1.96 -12.90
C ALA A 138 -6.39 2.95 -12.56
N GLU A 139 -5.61 3.46 -13.53
CA GLU A 139 -4.45 4.34 -13.23
C GLU A 139 -4.86 5.63 -12.51
N ASN A 140 -6.10 6.10 -12.67
CA ASN A 140 -6.59 7.35 -12.09
C ASN A 140 -7.69 7.19 -11.03
N GLN A 141 -8.08 5.97 -10.67
CA GLN A 141 -9.25 5.69 -9.83
C GLN A 141 -8.89 5.28 -8.38
N THR A 142 -8.00 6.01 -7.70
CA THR A 142 -7.47 5.56 -6.40
C THR A 142 -8.51 5.39 -5.29
N ASN A 143 -9.73 5.92 -5.40
CA ASN A 143 -10.76 5.85 -4.35
C ASN A 143 -12.10 5.26 -4.82
N ARG A 144 -12.13 4.65 -6.00
CA ARG A 144 -13.40 4.35 -6.68
C ARG A 144 -13.74 2.87 -6.76
N ARG A 145 -12.83 1.98 -6.33
CA ARG A 145 -13.02 0.52 -6.40
C ARG A 145 -13.10 -0.14 -5.02
N ARG A 146 -14.00 -1.13 -4.88
CA ARG A 146 -14.27 -1.85 -3.63
C ARG A 146 -14.67 -3.31 -3.84
N THR A 147 -14.41 -4.16 -2.85
CA THR A 147 -14.90 -5.54 -2.83
C THR A 147 -16.41 -5.59 -2.65
N VAL A 148 -17.06 -6.58 -3.26
CA VAL A 148 -18.50 -6.86 -3.10
C VAL A 148 -18.69 -7.73 -1.86
N ALA A 149 -18.94 -7.10 -0.72
CA ALA A 149 -19.15 -7.79 0.55
C ALA A 149 -19.81 -6.87 1.60
N HIS A 150 -20.30 -7.43 2.71
CA HIS A 150 -20.84 -6.63 3.82
C HIS A 150 -19.73 -5.77 4.45
N ALA A 151 -18.59 -6.38 4.79
CA ALA A 151 -17.39 -5.70 5.23
C ALA A 151 -16.53 -5.20 4.03
N SER A 152 -17.13 -4.44 3.12
CA SER A 152 -16.50 -4.00 1.86
C SER A 152 -15.14 -3.31 2.07
N ARG A 153 -14.11 -3.76 1.33
CA ARG A 153 -12.73 -3.26 1.39
C ARG A 153 -12.36 -2.47 0.16
N ARG A 154 -11.55 -1.43 0.35
CA ARG A 154 -11.09 -0.57 -0.75
C ARG A 154 -9.95 -1.26 -1.50
N ILE A 155 -10.04 -1.22 -2.82
CA ILE A 155 -9.02 -1.74 -3.73
C ILE A 155 -8.20 -0.56 -4.22
N GLU A 156 -6.92 -0.52 -3.85
CA GLU A 156 -6.01 0.55 -4.28
C GLU A 156 -5.04 0.03 -5.34
N ARG A 157 -4.85 0.80 -6.43
CA ARG A 157 -3.81 0.51 -7.41
C ARG A 157 -2.44 0.82 -6.81
N TRP A 158 -1.53 -0.14 -6.87
CA TRP A 158 -0.12 0.11 -6.59
C TRP A 158 0.47 0.97 -7.72
N ARG A 159 1.09 2.09 -7.35
CA ARG A 159 1.74 2.96 -8.34
C ARG A 159 3.18 2.49 -8.49
N ASP A 160 3.56 2.14 -9.71
CA ASP A 160 4.92 1.79 -10.10
C ASP A 160 5.28 2.59 -11.37
N LEU A 161 6.57 2.72 -11.66
CA LEU A 161 7.01 3.27 -12.94
C LEU A 161 6.74 2.23 -14.03
N ALA A 162 6.01 2.63 -15.07
CA ALA A 162 5.77 1.77 -16.23
C ALA A 162 7.11 1.37 -16.87
N THR A 163 7.58 0.16 -16.56
CA THR A 163 8.63 -0.49 -17.35
C THR A 163 7.95 -1.01 -18.60
N HIS A 164 7.88 -0.17 -19.64
CA HIS A 164 7.35 -0.56 -20.95
C HIS A 164 8.19 -1.73 -21.50
N ARG A 165 7.85 -2.96 -21.11
CA ARG A 165 8.31 -4.18 -21.78
C ARG A 165 7.25 -4.49 -22.82
N GLY A 166 7.44 -3.97 -24.02
CA GLY A 166 6.56 -4.26 -25.14
C GLY A 166 6.32 -5.77 -25.28
N GLY A 167 5.06 -6.18 -25.28
CA GLY A 167 4.64 -7.52 -25.70
C GLY A 167 3.88 -8.38 -24.68
N LEU A 168 3.95 -8.09 -23.37
CA LEU A 168 3.07 -8.77 -22.38
C LEU A 168 1.85 -7.90 -22.07
N ARG A 169 0.69 -8.53 -21.81
CA ARG A 169 -0.47 -7.83 -21.25
C ARG A 169 0.00 -7.05 -20.01
N ASP A 170 -0.30 -5.76 -19.94
CA ASP A 170 0.01 -4.93 -18.78
C ASP A 170 -0.79 -5.44 -17.58
N THR A 171 -0.24 -6.38 -16.83
CA THR A 171 -0.79 -6.80 -15.54
C THR A 171 -0.33 -5.80 -14.49
N HIS A 172 -1.26 -5.30 -13.70
CA HIS A 172 -1.00 -4.35 -12.65
C HIS A 172 -1.21 -5.00 -11.28
N VAL A 173 -0.64 -4.40 -10.24
CA VAL A 173 -0.80 -4.89 -8.86
C VAL A 173 -1.78 -3.98 -8.14
N ASP A 174 -2.85 -4.56 -7.62
CA ASP A 174 -3.79 -3.93 -6.70
C ASP A 174 -3.50 -4.42 -5.28
N THR A 175 -3.64 -3.51 -4.30
CA THR A 175 -3.47 -3.75 -2.87
C THR A 175 -4.83 -3.63 -2.19
N ILE A 176 -5.21 -4.63 -1.40
CA ILE A 176 -6.45 -4.63 -0.62
C ILE A 176 -6.07 -4.74 0.86
N ARG A 177 -6.49 -3.77 1.66
CA ARG A 177 -6.27 -3.81 3.11
C ARG A 177 -7.35 -4.67 3.76
N HIS A 178 -6.91 -5.74 4.40
CA HIS A 178 -7.74 -6.64 5.18
C HIS A 178 -7.45 -6.48 6.67
N ASN A 179 -8.46 -6.79 7.46
CA ASN A 179 -8.44 -6.92 8.90
C ASN A 179 -8.76 -8.37 9.26
N VAL A 180 -8.11 -8.87 10.30
CA VAL A 180 -8.48 -10.10 10.98
C VAL A 180 -8.60 -9.80 12.46
N SER A 181 -9.74 -10.13 13.05
CA SER A 181 -10.01 -9.89 14.46
C SER A 181 -10.13 -11.21 15.20
N PHE A 182 -9.56 -11.26 16.39
CA PHE A 182 -9.65 -12.38 17.30
C PHE A 182 -10.30 -11.93 18.60
N TRP A 183 -11.14 -12.79 19.15
CA TRP A 183 -11.71 -12.64 20.47
C TRP A 183 -11.81 -14.01 21.15
N CYS A 184 -11.43 -14.09 22.42
CA CYS A 184 -11.58 -15.28 23.24
C CYS A 184 -12.53 -15.00 24.39
N GLY A 185 -13.56 -15.84 24.50
CA GLY A 185 -14.48 -15.84 25.62
C GLY A 185 -13.90 -16.63 26.79
N GLU A 186 -13.81 -15.97 27.95
CA GLU A 186 -13.79 -16.71 29.20
C GLU A 186 -15.18 -17.33 29.41
N GLY A 187 -15.24 -18.59 29.86
CA GLY A 187 -16.50 -19.32 29.97
C GLY A 187 -17.59 -18.59 30.74
N LEU A 188 -18.85 -18.91 30.44
CA LEU A 188 -20.02 -18.33 31.10
C LEU A 188 -19.86 -18.45 32.62
N PRO A 189 -20.11 -17.37 33.39
CA PRO A 189 -19.98 -17.42 34.84
C PRO A 189 -20.98 -18.45 35.41
N GLY A 190 -20.45 -19.56 35.96
CA GLY A 190 -21.24 -20.65 36.53
C GLY A 190 -20.92 -22.05 35.99
N GLU A 191 -20.11 -22.17 34.93
CA GLU A 191 -19.60 -23.47 34.50
C GLU A 191 -18.34 -23.85 35.30
N ASP A 192 -18.40 -24.97 36.00
CA ASP A 192 -17.23 -25.63 36.57
C ASP A 192 -16.26 -25.96 35.42
N LYS A 193 -15.18 -25.18 35.28
CA LYS A 193 -14.12 -25.48 34.31
C LYS A 193 -13.60 -26.88 34.61
N PRO A 194 -13.76 -27.87 33.70
CA PRO A 194 -13.40 -29.25 34.01
C PRO A 194 -11.89 -29.44 34.14
N THR A 195 -11.08 -28.52 33.58
CA THR A 195 -9.62 -28.53 33.69
C THR A 195 -9.04 -27.11 33.70
N PRO A 196 -7.90 -26.87 34.39
CA PRO A 196 -7.13 -25.65 34.21
C PRO A 196 -6.60 -25.60 32.76
N GLY A 197 -6.99 -24.55 32.02
CA GLY A 197 -6.61 -24.33 30.61
C GLY A 197 -7.76 -24.46 29.59
N ALA A 198 -8.93 -24.99 29.99
CA ALA A 198 -10.10 -25.01 29.11
C ALA A 198 -10.67 -23.59 28.92
N TRP A 199 -10.81 -23.19 27.66
CA TRP A 199 -11.55 -22.00 27.22
C TRP A 199 -12.79 -22.47 26.46
N ASN A 200 -13.89 -21.70 26.43
CA ASN A 200 -15.20 -22.17 25.94
C ASN A 200 -15.47 -21.86 24.47
N ALA A 201 -15.03 -20.68 24.01
CA ALA A 201 -15.25 -20.25 22.64
C ALA A 201 -14.24 -19.16 22.27
N ALA A 202 -13.75 -19.24 21.05
CA ALA A 202 -12.92 -18.24 20.42
C ALA A 202 -13.53 -17.90 19.08
N ILE A 203 -13.40 -16.66 18.65
CA ILE A 203 -13.94 -16.18 17.39
C ILE A 203 -12.81 -15.55 16.59
N LEU A 204 -12.71 -15.97 15.34
CA LEU A 204 -11.87 -15.38 14.33
C LEU A 204 -12.76 -14.76 13.25
N LEU A 205 -12.72 -13.43 13.17
CA LEU A 205 -13.40 -12.67 12.12
C LEU A 205 -12.41 -12.40 10.99
N VAL A 206 -12.71 -12.93 9.82
CA VAL A 206 -11.87 -12.83 8.63
C VAL A 206 -12.58 -11.99 7.60
N ASP A 207 -11.82 -11.13 6.94
CA ASP A 207 -12.37 -10.34 5.86
C ASP A 207 -12.69 -11.16 4.61
N PRO A 208 -13.76 -10.77 3.89
CA PRO A 208 -14.14 -11.43 2.65
C PRO A 208 -13.03 -11.31 1.61
N PRO A 209 -12.68 -12.40 0.90
CA PRO A 209 -11.74 -12.36 -0.18
C PRO A 209 -12.32 -11.61 -1.38
N LEU A 210 -11.48 -11.06 -2.26
CA LEU A 210 -11.95 -10.57 -3.57
C LEU A 210 -12.66 -11.68 -4.37
N ALA A 211 -12.26 -12.93 -4.13
CA ALA A 211 -12.82 -14.11 -4.76
C ALA A 211 -14.21 -14.51 -4.25
N SER A 212 -14.79 -13.79 -3.28
CA SER A 212 -16.09 -14.11 -2.68
C SER A 212 -17.22 -14.15 -3.71
N GLN A 213 -17.12 -13.32 -4.76
CA GLN A 213 -18.15 -13.17 -5.79
C GLN A 213 -17.55 -13.45 -7.17
N PRO A 214 -17.37 -14.72 -7.55
CA PRO A 214 -16.87 -15.08 -8.88
C PRO A 214 -17.88 -14.71 -9.95
N ALA A 215 -17.39 -14.16 -11.07
CA ALA A 215 -18.19 -13.96 -12.26
C ALA A 215 -18.30 -15.27 -13.06
N GLU A 216 -19.20 -15.32 -14.05
CA GLU A 216 -19.40 -16.49 -14.92
C GLU A 216 -18.11 -16.98 -15.59
N ARG A 217 -17.17 -16.06 -15.86
CA ARG A 217 -15.88 -16.37 -16.47
C ARG A 217 -14.83 -16.67 -15.40
N LYS A 218 -14.19 -17.83 -15.49
CA LYS A 218 -13.11 -18.25 -14.58
C LYS A 218 -12.01 -17.20 -14.47
N GLY A 219 -11.65 -16.84 -13.23
CA GLY A 219 -10.64 -15.84 -12.90
C GLY A 219 -11.13 -14.39 -12.95
N TYR A 220 -12.41 -14.17 -13.22
CA TYR A 220 -13.05 -12.87 -13.14
C TYR A 220 -13.96 -12.80 -11.91
N TYR A 221 -14.02 -11.63 -11.28
CA TYR A 221 -14.74 -11.40 -10.03
C TYR A 221 -15.51 -10.09 -10.10
N TYR A 222 -16.59 -10.00 -9.31
CA TYR A 222 -17.33 -8.75 -9.18
C TYR A 222 -16.63 -7.77 -8.25
N VAL A 223 -16.47 -6.54 -8.73
CA VAL A 223 -15.92 -5.40 -8.01
C VAL A 223 -16.90 -4.25 -8.11
N LEU A 224 -17.04 -3.47 -7.04
CA LEU A 224 -17.83 -2.25 -7.06
C LEU A 224 -16.94 -1.12 -7.55
N ASP A 225 -17.36 -0.44 -8.61
CA ASP A 225 -16.71 0.78 -9.11
C ASP A 225 -17.68 1.96 -9.10
N LYS A 226 -17.15 3.18 -9.06
CA LYS A 226 -17.90 4.43 -9.26
C LYS A 226 -17.18 5.32 -10.27
N GLU A 227 -17.93 5.91 -11.20
CA GLU A 227 -17.34 6.83 -12.18
C GLU A 227 -16.89 8.14 -11.53
N GLU A 228 -17.69 8.69 -10.62
CA GLU A 228 -17.46 9.95 -9.90
C GLU A 228 -17.75 9.81 -8.41
N ASP A 229 -17.31 10.77 -7.59
CA ASP A 229 -17.43 10.64 -6.12
C ASP A 229 -18.87 10.61 -5.62
N ASN A 230 -19.79 11.27 -6.33
CA ASN A 230 -21.22 11.32 -6.01
C ASN A 230 -22.07 10.27 -6.76
N ALA A 231 -21.45 9.47 -7.64
CA ALA A 231 -22.15 8.45 -8.40
C ALA A 231 -22.48 7.22 -7.54
N PRO A 232 -23.59 6.50 -7.83
CA PRO A 232 -23.88 5.24 -7.18
C PRO A 232 -22.83 4.17 -7.54
N TRP A 233 -22.54 3.27 -6.60
CA TRP A 233 -21.69 2.11 -6.84
C TRP A 233 -22.33 1.17 -7.86
N ARG A 234 -21.54 0.73 -8.85
CA ARG A 234 -21.96 -0.19 -9.90
C ARG A 234 -21.07 -1.44 -9.87
N PRO A 235 -21.64 -2.65 -9.99
CA PRO A 235 -20.84 -3.84 -10.17
C PRO A 235 -20.17 -3.85 -11.53
N GLN A 236 -18.90 -4.20 -11.55
CA GLN A 236 -18.09 -4.46 -12.73
C GLN A 236 -17.39 -5.80 -12.55
N ILE A 237 -17.02 -6.41 -13.68
CA ILE A 237 -16.32 -7.69 -13.70
C ILE A 237 -14.84 -7.39 -13.97
N GLN A 238 -13.95 -7.87 -13.12
CA GLN A 238 -12.51 -7.64 -13.22
C GLN A 238 -11.76 -8.97 -13.13
N TRP A 239 -10.77 -9.19 -14.02
CA TRP A 239 -9.89 -10.34 -13.85
C TRP A 239 -8.96 -10.11 -12.68
N SER A 240 -8.79 -11.13 -11.85
CA SER A 240 -7.86 -11.08 -10.73
C SER A 240 -7.22 -12.44 -10.46
N LYS A 241 -6.03 -12.43 -9.89
CA LYS A 241 -5.43 -13.59 -9.23
C LYS A 241 -4.51 -13.14 -8.10
N PRO A 242 -4.27 -13.98 -7.09
CA PRO A 242 -3.23 -13.70 -6.10
C PRO A 242 -1.89 -13.37 -6.75
N TYR A 243 -1.24 -12.29 -6.30
CA TYR A 243 0.10 -11.91 -6.75
C TYR A 243 1.09 -13.04 -6.45
N HIS A 244 1.92 -13.42 -7.41
CA HIS A 244 2.84 -14.58 -7.30
C HIS A 244 2.18 -15.91 -6.87
N ALA A 245 0.89 -16.11 -7.19
CA ALA A 245 0.08 -17.26 -6.77
C ALA A 245 -0.17 -17.33 -5.25
N GLY A 246 -0.09 -16.19 -4.57
CA GLY A 246 -0.38 -16.02 -3.14
C GLY A 246 0.87 -16.08 -2.29
N TYR A 247 0.66 -16.04 -0.97
CA TYR A 247 1.74 -16.05 0.00
C TYR A 247 2.50 -17.40 0.03
N SER A 248 3.75 -17.35 0.49
CA SER A 248 4.60 -18.55 0.61
C SER A 248 4.00 -19.57 1.57
N ASP A 249 4.10 -20.86 1.23
CA ASP A 249 3.60 -21.93 2.11
C ASP A 249 4.29 -21.88 3.49
N LEU A 250 3.51 -22.08 4.55
CA LEU A 250 3.98 -22.05 5.93
C LEU A 250 4.74 -23.32 6.31
N ARG A 251 4.51 -24.41 5.58
CA ARG A 251 5.19 -25.68 5.81
C ARG A 251 6.48 -25.74 4.99
N PRO A 252 7.61 -26.17 5.59
CA PRO A 252 8.86 -26.31 4.86
C PRO A 252 8.70 -27.35 3.74
N TRP A 253 9.37 -27.10 2.62
CA TRP A 253 9.37 -28.00 1.47
C TRP A 253 9.82 -29.40 1.86
N GLN A 254 8.95 -30.40 1.64
CA GLN A 254 9.27 -31.82 1.84
C GLN A 254 9.31 -32.51 0.46
N SER A 255 10.52 -32.90 0.02
CA SER A 255 10.77 -33.44 -1.33
C SER A 255 9.97 -34.70 -1.70
N ASN A 256 9.41 -35.41 -0.70
CA ASN A 256 8.81 -36.73 -0.87
C ASN A 256 7.28 -36.74 -0.72
N ARG A 257 6.61 -35.58 -0.63
CA ARG A 257 5.15 -35.50 -0.54
C ARG A 257 4.57 -34.76 -1.75
N THR A 258 3.44 -35.25 -2.24
CA THR A 258 2.57 -34.47 -3.14
C THR A 258 2.16 -33.22 -2.38
N VAL A 259 2.74 -32.07 -2.73
CA VAL A 259 2.52 -30.81 -2.04
C VAL A 259 1.10 -30.35 -2.34
N SER A 260 0.17 -30.68 -1.43
CA SER A 260 -1.11 -30.01 -1.38
C SER A 260 -0.85 -28.65 -0.73
N ALA A 261 -1.01 -27.58 -1.48
CA ALA A 261 -0.99 -26.21 -0.96
C ALA A 261 -2.42 -25.70 -0.78
N PRO A 262 -2.67 -24.74 0.13
CA PRO A 262 -3.96 -24.11 0.23
C PRO A 262 -4.29 -23.29 -1.03
N SER A 263 -5.55 -22.90 -1.18
CA SER A 263 -6.00 -22.14 -2.35
C SER A 263 -5.43 -20.72 -2.39
N ARG A 264 -5.11 -20.14 -1.21
CA ARG A 264 -4.63 -18.76 -1.05
C ARG A 264 -5.59 -17.72 -1.61
N GLN A 265 -6.87 -18.09 -1.69
CA GLN A 265 -7.94 -17.21 -2.13
C GLN A 265 -8.62 -16.54 -0.94
N SER A 266 -8.77 -17.28 0.16
CA SER A 266 -9.49 -16.91 1.38
C SER A 266 -8.65 -17.32 2.60
N MET A 267 -8.52 -16.42 3.57
CA MET A 267 -7.88 -16.75 4.85
C MET A 267 -8.72 -17.75 5.66
N PHE A 268 -10.04 -17.78 5.50
CA PHE A 268 -10.93 -18.77 6.14
C PHE A 268 -10.55 -20.20 5.73
N ASP A 269 -10.48 -20.46 4.42
CA ASP A 269 -10.13 -21.79 3.89
C ASP A 269 -8.70 -22.19 4.24
N ASP A 270 -7.78 -21.23 4.21
CA ASP A 270 -6.37 -21.46 4.47
C ASP A 270 -6.11 -21.80 5.95
N VAL A 271 -6.78 -21.12 6.89
CA VAL A 271 -6.67 -21.43 8.33
C VAL A 271 -7.20 -22.84 8.63
N ILE A 272 -8.34 -23.22 8.05
CA ILE A 272 -8.88 -24.58 8.15
C ILE A 272 -7.88 -25.58 7.57
N PHE A 273 -7.34 -25.30 6.38
CA PHE A 273 -6.38 -26.17 5.71
C PHE A 273 -5.16 -26.50 6.58
N TYR A 274 -4.60 -25.50 7.28
CA TYR A 274 -3.42 -25.68 8.14
C TYR A 274 -3.77 -26.38 9.46
N TRP A 275 -4.89 -26.05 10.09
CA TRP A 275 -5.31 -26.70 11.34
C TRP A 275 -5.65 -28.19 11.17
N LEU A 276 -6.29 -28.57 10.06
CA LEU A 276 -6.55 -29.98 9.72
C LEU A 276 -5.28 -30.79 9.45
N ARG A 277 -4.13 -30.11 9.27
CA ARG A 277 -2.80 -30.71 9.03
C ARG A 277 -1.80 -30.29 10.10
N ALA A 278 -2.29 -29.86 11.27
CA ALA A 278 -1.45 -29.40 12.35
C ALA A 278 -0.65 -30.55 12.96
N ASP A 279 0.57 -30.24 13.38
CA ASP A 279 1.41 -31.15 14.13
C ASP A 279 0.90 -31.28 15.57
N ARG A 280 1.18 -32.41 16.21
CA ARG A 280 0.70 -32.68 17.58
C ARG A 280 1.09 -31.57 18.57
N ARG A 281 2.30 -31.02 18.43
CA ARG A 281 2.81 -29.92 19.27
C ARG A 281 2.01 -28.62 19.10
N GLU A 282 1.55 -28.33 17.89
CA GLU A 282 0.76 -27.13 17.60
C GLU A 282 -0.64 -27.27 18.20
N ILE A 283 -1.22 -28.47 18.09
CA ILE A 283 -2.52 -28.80 18.69
C ILE A 283 -2.43 -28.77 20.23
N ASP A 284 -1.38 -29.33 20.82
CA ASP A 284 -1.19 -29.35 22.27
C ASP A 284 -1.08 -27.91 22.84
N ALA A 285 -0.44 -26.99 22.10
CA ALA A 285 -0.33 -25.59 22.50
C ALA A 285 -1.69 -24.86 22.58
N VAL A 286 -2.71 -25.28 21.83
CA VAL A 286 -4.06 -24.69 21.88
C VAL A 286 -4.71 -24.85 23.26
N PHE A 287 -4.36 -25.91 23.99
CA PHE A 287 -4.87 -26.16 25.35
C PHE A 287 -4.13 -25.36 26.42
N ASP A 288 -2.96 -24.79 26.12
CA ASP A 288 -2.24 -23.89 27.03
C ASP A 288 -2.85 -22.48 27.02
N SER A 289 -3.30 -22.04 25.84
CA SER A 289 -3.94 -20.74 25.66
C SER A 289 -4.78 -20.71 24.38
N CYS A 290 -5.98 -20.15 24.50
CA CYS A 290 -6.90 -19.85 23.42
C CYS A 290 -6.25 -19.12 22.24
N VAL A 291 -5.30 -18.22 22.50
CA VAL A 291 -4.65 -17.41 21.46
C VAL A 291 -3.72 -18.25 20.59
N ASN A 292 -3.30 -19.43 21.02
CA ASN A 292 -2.51 -20.31 20.17
C ASN A 292 -3.29 -20.82 18.95
N THR A 293 -4.63 -20.74 18.96
CA THR A 293 -5.48 -20.97 17.77
C THR A 293 -5.21 -20.01 16.61
N THR A 294 -4.59 -18.85 16.89
CA THR A 294 -4.26 -17.82 15.90
C THR A 294 -2.86 -17.98 15.28
N LEU A 295 -2.14 -19.08 15.59
CA LEU A 295 -0.79 -19.33 15.07
C LEU A 295 -0.69 -19.17 13.55
N PHE A 296 -1.53 -19.87 12.79
CA PHE A 296 -1.51 -19.79 11.34
C PHE A 296 -2.00 -18.44 10.81
N VAL A 297 -2.90 -17.78 11.53
CA VAL A 297 -3.36 -16.42 11.18
C VAL A 297 -2.19 -15.44 11.23
N HIS A 298 -1.42 -15.46 12.32
CA HIS A 298 -0.24 -14.61 12.47
C HIS A 298 0.78 -14.84 11.35
N GLN A 299 1.02 -16.10 11.01
CA GLN A 299 1.94 -16.46 9.94
C GLN A 299 1.44 -16.01 8.56
N ILE A 300 0.16 -16.22 8.23
CA ILE A 300 -0.45 -15.73 6.98
C ILE A 300 -0.35 -14.20 6.90
N VAL A 301 -0.67 -13.50 7.98
CA VAL A 301 -0.54 -12.03 8.08
C VAL A 301 0.90 -11.60 7.82
N ALA A 302 1.89 -12.25 8.46
CA ALA A 302 3.30 -11.95 8.26
C ALA A 302 3.73 -12.18 6.80
N CYS A 303 3.30 -13.28 6.17
CA CYS A 303 3.65 -13.55 4.77
C CYS A 303 3.06 -12.50 3.81
N HIS A 304 1.81 -12.06 4.02
CA HIS A 304 1.24 -10.96 3.24
C HIS A 304 2.04 -9.66 3.37
N TRP A 305 2.54 -9.37 4.57
CA TRP A 305 3.44 -8.23 4.78
C TRP A 305 4.78 -8.40 4.08
N TYR A 306 5.36 -9.60 4.04
CA TYR A 306 6.59 -9.85 3.27
C TYR A 306 6.40 -9.68 1.76
N ASP A 307 5.32 -10.24 1.19
CA ASP A 307 5.00 -10.05 -0.23
C ASP A 307 4.86 -8.55 -0.56
N PHE A 308 4.27 -7.81 0.37
CA PHE A 308 4.14 -6.36 0.29
C PHE A 308 5.49 -5.62 0.34
N LEU A 309 6.38 -6.04 1.24
CA LEU A 309 7.74 -5.52 1.33
C LEU A 309 8.56 -5.77 0.04
N ASP A 310 8.33 -6.89 -0.63
CA ASP A 310 8.98 -7.25 -1.90
C ASP A 310 8.46 -6.40 -3.06
N LEU A 311 7.15 -6.14 -3.12
CA LEU A 311 6.57 -5.20 -4.08
C LEU A 311 7.18 -3.79 -3.93
N GLN A 312 7.33 -3.33 -2.69
CA GLN A 312 7.99 -2.06 -2.39
C GLN A 312 9.46 -2.08 -2.84
N PHE A 313 10.20 -3.14 -2.51
CA PHE A 313 11.60 -3.28 -2.87
C PHE A 313 11.80 -3.25 -4.39
N LYS A 314 10.95 -3.95 -5.15
CA LYS A 314 10.93 -3.92 -6.62
C LYS A 314 10.75 -2.48 -7.12
N THR A 315 9.76 -1.77 -6.60
CA THR A 315 9.43 -0.38 -7.00
C THR A 315 10.62 0.56 -6.75
N LEU A 316 11.22 0.51 -5.56
CA LEU A 316 12.38 1.34 -5.20
C LEU A 316 13.60 1.02 -6.07
N SER A 317 13.81 -0.26 -6.38
CA SER A 317 14.91 -0.69 -7.24
C SER A 317 14.71 -0.24 -8.69
N THR A 318 13.47 -0.26 -9.19
CA THR A 318 13.13 0.31 -10.51
C THR A 318 13.44 1.81 -10.56
N VAL A 319 13.09 2.57 -9.51
CA VAL A 319 13.40 4.01 -9.43
C VAL A 319 14.92 4.23 -9.45
N ASP A 320 15.67 3.52 -8.61
CA ASP A 320 17.14 3.64 -8.54
C ASP A 320 17.81 3.34 -9.89
N ILE A 321 17.50 2.18 -10.50
CA ILE A 321 18.10 1.76 -11.78
C ILE A 321 17.79 2.76 -12.89
N THR A 322 16.53 3.20 -12.99
CA THR A 322 16.13 4.12 -14.05
C THR A 322 16.70 5.52 -13.86
N SER A 323 16.93 5.97 -12.62
CA SER A 323 17.54 7.26 -12.30
C SER A 323 19.04 7.28 -12.67
N LYS A 324 19.75 6.16 -12.55
CA LYS A 324 21.16 6.03 -12.95
C LYS A 324 21.36 6.06 -14.48
N ARG A 325 20.40 5.53 -15.25
CA ARG A 325 20.56 5.30 -16.70
C ARG A 325 20.67 6.58 -17.53
N LYS A 326 20.03 7.69 -17.13
CA LYS A 326 20.08 8.97 -17.86
C LYS A 326 21.33 9.84 -17.56
N ARG A 327 22.08 9.56 -16.49
CA ARG A 327 23.35 10.28 -16.19
C ARG A 327 24.43 10.12 -17.27
N ARG A 328 24.28 9.17 -18.22
CA ARG A 328 25.24 8.90 -19.32
C ARG A 328 24.99 9.73 -20.59
N GLY A 329 24.24 10.83 -20.54
CA GLY A 329 24.22 11.80 -21.64
C GLY A 329 25.56 12.50 -21.75
N SER A 330 26.23 12.43 -22.91
CA SER A 330 27.52 13.09 -23.14
C SER A 330 27.45 14.59 -22.81
N PRO A 331 28.37 15.14 -22.00
CA PRO A 331 28.37 16.54 -21.57
C PRO A 331 28.59 17.57 -22.70
N GLU A 332 28.79 17.12 -23.94
CA GLU A 332 29.20 17.96 -25.06
C GLU A 332 28.07 18.30 -26.05
N LYS A 333 26.93 17.59 -26.02
CA LYS A 333 25.80 17.93 -26.90
C LYS A 333 24.92 18.99 -26.26
N ALA A 334 24.68 20.09 -26.98
CA ALA A 334 23.65 21.05 -26.65
C ALA A 334 22.29 20.34 -26.63
N VAL A 335 21.73 20.14 -25.44
CA VAL A 335 20.43 19.51 -25.23
C VAL A 335 19.34 20.47 -25.71
N SER A 336 18.46 20.00 -26.59
CA SER A 336 17.32 20.79 -27.06
C SER A 336 16.39 21.16 -25.89
N THR A 337 15.68 22.29 -26.00
CA THR A 337 14.67 22.68 -24.99
C THR A 337 13.57 21.62 -24.82
N ALA A 338 13.26 20.88 -25.89
CA ALA A 338 12.33 19.76 -25.84
C ALA A 338 12.89 18.58 -25.04
N GLU A 339 14.13 18.17 -25.31
CA GLU A 339 14.82 17.08 -24.61
C GLU A 339 14.98 17.37 -23.11
N TRP A 340 15.27 18.62 -22.76
CA TRP A 340 15.36 19.05 -21.36
C TRP A 340 14.00 19.03 -20.65
N ARG A 341 12.92 19.47 -21.32
CA ARG A 341 11.55 19.34 -20.76
C ARG A 341 11.19 17.88 -20.51
N GLU A 342 11.56 16.98 -21.40
CA GLU A 342 11.37 15.55 -21.21
C GLU A 342 12.22 14.99 -20.06
N GLU A 343 13.45 15.47 -19.89
CA GLU A 343 14.31 15.13 -18.75
C GLU A 343 13.71 15.60 -17.42
N LEU A 344 13.25 16.85 -17.34
CA LEU A 344 12.58 17.36 -16.14
C LEU A 344 11.30 16.59 -15.84
N LYS A 345 10.46 16.31 -16.86
CA LYS A 345 9.25 15.51 -16.69
C LYS A 345 9.61 14.12 -16.12
N HIS A 346 10.66 13.51 -16.64
CA HIS A 346 11.17 12.22 -16.19
C HIS A 346 11.61 12.23 -14.71
N TYR A 347 12.31 13.27 -14.24
CA TYR A 347 12.67 13.38 -12.82
C TYR A 347 11.46 13.74 -11.94
N ASN A 348 10.58 14.61 -12.41
CA ASN A 348 9.39 15.03 -11.67
C ASN A 348 8.42 13.85 -11.43
N GLU A 349 8.24 12.97 -12.42
CA GLU A 349 7.46 11.74 -12.27
C GLU A 349 8.03 10.82 -11.17
N ARG A 350 9.36 10.68 -11.11
CA ARG A 350 10.06 9.90 -10.06
C ARG A 350 9.91 10.53 -8.70
N LEU A 351 10.11 11.85 -8.60
CA LEU A 351 9.98 12.58 -7.35
C LEU A 351 8.54 12.50 -6.82
N SER A 352 7.54 12.62 -7.70
CA SER A 352 6.13 12.43 -7.35
C SER A 352 5.85 11.02 -6.83
N LEU A 353 6.36 9.98 -7.50
CA LEU A 353 6.23 8.60 -7.05
C LEU A 353 6.91 8.38 -5.69
N LEU A 354 8.15 8.85 -5.51
CA LEU A 354 8.87 8.75 -4.25
C LEU A 354 8.13 9.49 -3.12
N GLY A 355 7.59 10.68 -3.37
CA GLY A 355 6.78 11.41 -2.39
C GLY A 355 5.45 10.73 -2.04
N ILE A 356 4.86 9.96 -2.97
CA ILE A 356 3.70 9.10 -2.67
C ILE A 356 4.14 7.90 -1.82
N LEU A 357 5.26 7.25 -2.16
CA LEU A 357 5.79 6.11 -1.43
C LEU A 357 6.22 6.49 0.00
N GLN A 358 6.86 7.64 0.18
CA GLN A 358 7.24 8.15 1.50
C GLN A 358 6.01 8.32 2.40
N ARG A 359 4.95 8.96 1.89
CA ARG A 359 3.68 9.11 2.61
C ARG A 359 3.02 7.78 2.93
N ARG A 360 3.02 6.85 1.99
CA ARG A 360 2.46 5.52 2.18
C ARG A 360 3.26 4.68 3.18
N LEU A 361 4.60 4.76 3.16
CA LEU A 361 5.47 4.09 4.13
C LEU A 361 5.19 4.55 5.55
N MET A 362 4.98 5.86 5.77
CA MET A 362 4.55 6.36 7.08
C MET A 362 3.25 5.70 7.54
N TRP A 363 2.27 5.52 6.65
CA TRP A 363 1.02 4.80 6.99
C TRP A 363 1.27 3.33 7.30
N TYR A 364 2.07 2.63 6.50
CA TYR A 364 2.36 1.21 6.71
C TYR A 364 3.14 0.96 7.99
N LYS A 365 4.11 1.81 8.31
CA LYS A 365 4.85 1.79 9.57
C LYS A 365 3.92 2.03 10.76
N GLN A 366 3.01 2.98 10.66
CA GLN A 366 2.01 3.22 11.71
C GLN A 366 1.05 2.03 11.89
N GLU A 367 0.63 1.39 10.80
CA GLU A 367 -0.21 0.18 10.86
C GLU A 367 0.55 -1.01 11.48
N MET A 368 1.84 -1.17 11.16
CA MET A 368 2.69 -2.20 11.75
C MET A 368 2.91 -1.97 13.25
N ASN A 369 3.19 -0.73 13.66
CA ASN A 369 3.27 -0.36 15.08
C ASN A 369 1.96 -0.66 15.81
N LEU A 370 0.82 -0.38 15.18
CA LEU A 370 -0.48 -0.70 15.75
C LEU A 370 -0.69 -2.21 15.89
N ASN A 371 -0.30 -3.02 14.91
CA ASN A 371 -0.35 -4.47 15.01
C ASN A 371 0.51 -4.98 16.17
N LEU A 372 1.73 -4.46 16.33
CA LEU A 372 2.61 -4.81 17.44
C LEU A 372 2.01 -4.44 18.80
N GLU A 373 1.50 -3.23 18.94
CA GLU A 373 0.85 -2.78 20.18
C GLU A 373 -0.37 -3.64 20.53
N ARG A 374 -1.20 -4.01 19.54
CA ARG A 374 -2.38 -4.86 19.75
C ARG A 374 -2.03 -6.28 20.17
N LEU A 375 -0.83 -6.75 19.82
CA LEU A 375 -0.29 -8.02 20.29
C LEU A 375 0.50 -7.89 21.61
N GLY A 376 0.51 -6.70 22.22
CA GLY A 376 1.17 -6.44 23.50
C GLY A 376 2.66 -6.12 23.39
N PHE A 377 3.19 -5.89 22.18
CA PHE A 377 4.59 -5.51 21.99
C PHE A 377 4.75 -3.98 22.03
N GLY A 378 5.57 -3.49 22.97
CA GLY A 378 5.90 -2.07 23.09
C GLY A 378 6.83 -1.57 21.98
N SER A 379 6.67 -0.30 21.57
CA SER A 379 7.38 0.27 20.42
C SER A 379 8.90 0.40 20.63
N HIS A 380 9.42 0.34 21.86
CA HIS A 380 10.87 0.42 22.16
C HIS A 380 11.24 -0.54 23.29
N GLY A 381 11.84 -1.68 22.96
CA GLY A 381 12.86 -2.38 23.75
C GLY A 381 12.61 -2.68 25.23
N ALA A 382 11.36 -2.69 25.69
CA ALA A 382 11.06 -2.99 27.08
C ALA A 382 11.12 -4.51 27.31
N GLY A 383 12.33 -4.98 27.60
CA GLY A 383 12.61 -6.14 28.46
C GLY A 383 12.30 -7.52 27.87
N ASP A 384 13.36 -8.22 27.50
CA ASP A 384 13.46 -9.65 27.16
C ASP A 384 12.79 -10.62 28.17
N ASP A 385 12.48 -10.15 29.39
CA ASP A 385 12.06 -11.00 30.52
C ASP A 385 10.60 -11.50 30.45
N THR A 386 9.72 -10.90 29.63
CA THR A 386 8.32 -11.35 29.43
C THR A 386 8.15 -12.37 28.31
N SER A 387 9.19 -12.63 27.51
CA SER A 387 9.14 -13.52 26.33
C SER A 387 8.88 -15.00 26.66
N ILE A 388 9.21 -15.43 27.89
CA ILE A 388 9.09 -16.82 28.35
C ILE A 388 7.64 -17.16 28.75
N LEU A 389 6.89 -16.20 29.29
CA LEU A 389 5.50 -16.38 29.78
C LEU A 389 4.43 -16.14 28.71
N MET A 390 4.81 -15.66 27.51
CA MET A 390 3.86 -15.38 26.44
C MET A 390 3.42 -16.64 25.67
N PRO A 391 2.14 -16.72 25.27
CA PRO A 391 1.65 -17.74 24.34
C PRO A 391 2.55 -17.88 23.12
N SER A 392 2.73 -19.12 22.67
CA SER A 392 3.64 -19.45 21.57
C SER A 392 3.30 -18.70 20.26
N SER A 393 2.01 -18.54 19.95
CA SER A 393 1.55 -17.84 18.74
C SER A 393 1.90 -16.35 18.77
N LEU A 394 1.76 -15.69 19.92
CA LEU A 394 2.11 -14.28 20.10
C LEU A 394 3.61 -14.08 19.95
N ARG A 395 4.43 -14.96 20.55
CA ARG A 395 5.90 -14.89 20.44
C ARG A 395 6.37 -15.01 18.99
N VAL A 396 5.79 -15.94 18.22
CA VAL A 396 6.11 -16.08 16.78
C VAL A 396 5.69 -14.83 16.01
N ALA A 397 4.47 -14.35 16.23
CA ALA A 397 3.96 -13.13 15.60
C ALA A 397 4.82 -11.90 15.90
N GLY A 398 5.22 -11.72 17.16
CA GLY A 398 6.07 -10.62 17.60
C GLY A 398 7.41 -10.62 16.87
N ARG A 399 8.07 -11.77 16.79
CA ARG A 399 9.34 -11.92 16.06
C ARG A 399 9.20 -11.53 14.59
N ASP A 400 8.18 -12.03 13.91
CA ASP A 400 7.99 -11.80 12.48
C ASP A 400 7.61 -10.34 12.19
N LEU A 401 6.69 -9.76 12.96
CA LEU A 401 6.24 -8.38 12.79
C LEU A 401 7.32 -7.36 13.18
N GLN A 402 8.16 -7.64 14.18
CA GLN A 402 9.33 -6.81 14.50
C GLN A 402 10.37 -6.83 13.37
N ALA A 403 10.60 -7.99 12.76
CA ALA A 403 11.48 -8.09 11.59
C ALA A 403 10.92 -7.29 10.40
N ILE A 404 9.61 -7.35 10.17
CA ILE A 404 8.92 -6.55 9.15
C ILE A 404 9.04 -5.05 9.45
N LEU A 405 8.88 -4.63 10.70
CA LEU A 405 9.04 -3.22 11.10
C LEU A 405 10.46 -2.71 10.81
N TYR A 406 11.48 -3.49 11.17
CA TYR A 406 12.88 -3.16 10.86
C TYR A 406 13.10 -3.00 9.35
N GLU A 407 12.50 -3.87 8.54
CA GLU A 407 12.57 -3.81 7.09
C GLU A 407 11.80 -2.62 6.49
N LEU A 408 10.71 -2.15 7.13
CA LEU A 408 10.04 -0.90 6.78
C LEU A 408 10.91 0.31 7.08
N ASP A 409 11.58 0.36 8.23
CA ASP A 409 12.49 1.45 8.61
C ASP A 409 13.67 1.59 7.63
N ARG A 410 14.24 0.45 7.20
CA ARG A 410 15.27 0.44 6.16
C ARG A 410 14.76 0.98 4.82
N ARG A 411 13.52 0.68 4.45
CA ARG A 411 12.89 1.16 3.21
C ARG A 411 12.59 2.66 3.27
N GLU A 412 12.14 3.17 4.42
CA GLU A 412 11.96 4.60 4.68
C GLU A 412 13.28 5.36 4.45
N SER A 413 14.35 4.91 5.11
CA SER A 413 15.69 5.49 4.95
C SER A 413 16.17 5.46 3.49
N ARG A 414 15.88 4.38 2.76
CA ARG A 414 16.22 4.26 1.33
C ARG A 414 15.42 5.22 0.46
N VAL A 415 14.14 5.44 0.75
CA VAL A 415 13.31 6.43 0.05
C VAL A 415 13.86 7.83 0.23
N ASP A 416 14.20 8.22 1.46
CA ASP A 416 14.75 9.55 1.74
C ASP A 416 16.06 9.79 0.97
N ASN A 417 16.95 8.79 0.96
CA ASN A 417 18.16 8.84 0.16
C ASN A 417 17.89 8.99 -1.34
N LEU A 418 16.91 8.27 -1.88
CA LEU A 418 16.53 8.37 -3.29
C LEU A 418 15.89 9.72 -3.63
N VAL A 419 15.08 10.29 -2.73
CA VAL A 419 14.54 11.64 -2.88
C VAL A 419 15.67 12.66 -2.97
N GLY A 420 16.68 12.56 -2.10
CA GLY A 420 17.89 13.38 -2.18
C GLY A 420 18.60 13.26 -3.53
N ILE A 421 18.90 12.03 -3.97
CA ILE A 421 19.58 11.77 -5.24
C ILE A 421 18.82 12.34 -6.45
N VAL A 422 17.49 12.19 -6.50
CA VAL A 422 16.67 12.73 -7.58
C VAL A 422 16.64 14.25 -7.55
N THR A 423 16.52 14.85 -6.36
CA THR A 423 16.52 16.31 -6.18
C THR A 423 17.86 16.92 -6.62
N ASP A 424 18.97 16.32 -6.23
CA ASP A 424 20.32 16.75 -6.65
C ASP A 424 20.48 16.66 -8.17
N SER A 425 19.88 15.64 -8.79
CA SER A 425 19.92 15.48 -10.25
C SER A 425 19.12 16.56 -10.97
N ILE A 426 17.97 16.99 -10.41
CA ILE A 426 17.19 18.13 -10.93
C ILE A 426 17.98 19.44 -10.80
N ASN A 427 18.60 19.67 -9.63
CA ASN A 427 19.40 20.87 -9.37
C ASN A 427 20.61 20.94 -10.31
N LEU A 428 21.30 19.83 -10.51
CA LEU A 428 22.43 19.74 -11.44
C LEU A 428 22.00 20.02 -12.89
N SER A 429 20.91 19.40 -13.36
CA SER A 429 20.39 19.64 -14.72
C SER A 429 20.03 21.12 -14.93
N SER A 430 19.38 21.74 -13.93
CA SER A 430 19.03 23.16 -13.96
C SER A 430 20.27 24.08 -13.97
N ALA A 431 21.29 23.75 -13.18
CA ALA A 431 22.56 24.49 -13.16
C ALA A 431 23.30 24.40 -14.50
N LEU A 432 23.38 23.21 -15.10
CA LEU A 432 23.96 23.02 -16.42
C LEU A 432 23.22 23.80 -17.51
N ARG A 433 21.88 23.87 -17.42
CA ARG A 433 21.08 24.68 -18.34
C ARG A 433 21.38 26.17 -18.18
N SER A 434 21.44 26.67 -16.95
CA SER A 434 21.78 28.07 -16.68
C SER A 434 23.15 28.45 -17.22
N LEU A 435 24.16 27.57 -17.08
CA LEU A 435 25.48 27.78 -17.65
C LEU A 435 25.45 27.84 -19.18
N HIS A 436 24.63 27.00 -19.82
CA HIS A 436 24.46 27.00 -21.26
C HIS A 436 23.78 28.29 -21.76
N ASP A 437 22.69 28.70 -21.11
CA ASP A 437 21.98 29.94 -21.44
C ASP A 437 22.85 31.18 -21.20
N ALA A 438 23.69 31.18 -20.15
CA ALA A 438 24.67 32.24 -19.91
C ALA A 438 25.72 32.31 -21.03
N ARG A 439 26.21 31.17 -21.54
CA ARG A 439 27.15 31.12 -22.67
C ARG A 439 26.51 31.66 -23.96
N PHE A 440 25.27 31.28 -24.26
CA PHE A 440 24.55 31.84 -25.40
C PHE A 440 24.29 33.34 -25.25
N GLY A 441 23.92 33.80 -24.05
CA GLY A 441 23.75 35.22 -23.76
C GLY A 441 25.06 36.01 -23.96
N LEU A 442 26.19 35.41 -23.58
CA LEU A 442 27.51 35.98 -23.82
C LEU A 442 27.82 36.05 -25.33
N GLN A 443 27.58 34.96 -26.08
CA GLN A 443 27.78 34.95 -27.53
C GLN A 443 26.94 36.01 -28.24
N LEU A 444 25.66 36.15 -27.87
CA LEU A 444 24.76 37.17 -28.44
C LEU A 444 25.23 38.59 -28.07
N SER A 445 25.72 38.79 -26.85
CA SER A 445 26.28 40.07 -26.41
C SER A 445 27.54 40.43 -27.21
N ILE A 446 28.41 39.45 -27.50
CA ILE A 446 29.59 39.66 -28.38
C ILE A 446 29.13 40.07 -29.78
N VAL A 447 28.14 39.36 -30.35
CA VAL A 447 27.58 39.69 -31.67
C VAL A 447 27.04 41.13 -31.66
N GLY A 448 26.21 41.49 -30.68
CA GLY A 448 25.69 42.86 -30.55
C GLY A 448 26.78 43.92 -30.40
N ALA A 449 27.81 43.63 -29.61
CA ALA A 449 28.96 44.51 -29.41
C ALA A 449 29.76 44.75 -30.70
N VAL A 450 29.82 43.77 -31.61
CA VAL A 450 30.49 43.88 -32.91
C VAL A 450 29.62 44.60 -33.94
N PHE A 451 28.33 44.26 -34.03
CA PHE A 451 27.44 44.80 -35.05
C PHE A 451 27.02 46.24 -34.78
N PHE A 452 26.82 46.63 -33.51
CA PHE A 452 26.35 47.98 -33.18
C PHE A 452 27.28 49.10 -33.71
N PRO A 453 28.61 49.06 -33.48
CA PRO A 453 29.52 50.04 -34.06
C PRO A 453 29.51 50.05 -35.59
N ILE A 454 29.46 48.86 -36.22
CA ILE A 454 29.47 48.74 -37.69
C ILE A 454 28.20 49.34 -38.30
N THR A 455 27.03 49.10 -37.69
CA THR A 455 25.76 49.69 -38.14
C THR A 455 25.73 51.20 -37.97
N LEU A 456 26.33 51.73 -36.89
CA LEU A 456 26.44 53.17 -36.68
C LEU A 456 27.30 53.84 -37.77
N VAL A 457 28.43 53.21 -38.12
CA VAL A 457 29.29 53.66 -39.22
C VAL A 457 28.52 53.63 -40.55
N ALA A 458 27.83 52.54 -40.85
CA ALA A 458 27.03 52.42 -42.07
C ALA A 458 25.91 53.47 -42.15
N ALA A 459 25.25 53.78 -41.03
CA ALA A 459 24.23 54.83 -40.96
C ALA A 459 24.82 56.22 -41.24
N ILE A 460 26.00 56.54 -40.70
CA ILE A 460 26.72 57.80 -40.96
C ILE A 460 27.07 57.92 -42.46
N PHE A 461 27.57 56.85 -43.08
CA PHE A 461 27.90 56.85 -44.51
C PHE A 461 26.68 56.84 -45.45
N SER A 462 25.49 56.51 -44.94
CA SER A 462 24.24 56.57 -45.71
C SER A 462 23.67 58.00 -45.82
N MET A 463 24.29 59.00 -45.20
CA MET A 463 23.88 60.40 -45.34
C MET A 463 24.28 60.94 -46.72
N GLY A 464 23.29 61.22 -47.58
CA GLY A 464 23.51 61.87 -48.88
C GLY A 464 23.76 63.38 -48.76
N GLY A 465 24.45 63.98 -49.75
CA GLY A 465 24.76 65.42 -49.81
C GLY A 465 26.27 65.71 -49.93
N ASP A 466 26.74 66.75 -49.23
CA ASP A 466 28.13 67.25 -49.25
C ASP A 466 29.19 66.29 -48.67
N TYR A 467 28.79 65.09 -48.26
CA TYR A 467 29.63 64.04 -47.68
C TYR A 467 29.84 62.84 -48.61
N GLN A 468 29.33 62.89 -49.85
CA GLN A 468 29.48 61.83 -50.85
C GLN A 468 30.91 61.74 -51.42
N PRO A 469 31.32 60.58 -51.99
CA PRO A 469 32.61 60.44 -52.64
C PRO A 469 32.81 61.52 -53.74
N GLY A 470 33.83 62.38 -53.58
CA GLY A 470 34.13 63.48 -54.52
C GLY A 470 33.65 64.87 -54.08
N SER A 471 32.93 64.98 -52.97
CA SER A 471 32.51 66.25 -52.36
C SER A 471 33.58 66.86 -51.43
N LYS A 472 33.50 68.17 -51.16
CA LYS A 472 34.51 68.89 -50.36
C LYS A 472 34.59 68.41 -48.89
N GLN A 473 33.53 67.81 -48.34
CA GLN A 473 33.46 67.41 -46.93
C GLN A 473 33.51 65.88 -46.73
N PHE A 474 33.86 65.11 -47.77
CA PHE A 474 33.96 63.65 -47.74
C PHE A 474 34.85 63.08 -46.60
N TRP A 475 35.85 63.82 -46.13
CA TRP A 475 36.78 63.35 -45.09
C TRP A 475 36.20 63.40 -43.66
N ILE A 476 35.17 64.23 -43.42
CA ILE A 476 34.59 64.47 -42.08
C ILE A 476 33.98 63.18 -41.48
N PRO A 477 33.20 62.37 -42.22
CA PRO A 477 32.69 61.09 -41.72
C PRO A 477 33.78 60.14 -41.24
N TRP A 478 34.93 60.07 -41.91
CA TRP A 478 36.05 59.19 -41.53
C TRP A 478 36.71 59.62 -40.22
N VAL A 479 36.88 60.93 -40.02
CA VAL A 479 37.49 61.48 -38.81
C VAL A 479 36.58 61.34 -37.59
N ILE A 480 35.26 61.22 -37.77
CA ILE A 480 34.32 60.97 -36.67
C ILE A 480 34.11 59.47 -36.44
N ALA A 481 33.98 58.68 -37.51
CA ALA A 481 33.67 57.26 -37.43
C ALA A 481 34.81 56.42 -36.83
N VAL A 482 36.06 56.65 -37.25
CA VAL A 482 37.20 55.83 -36.80
C VAL A 482 37.47 55.95 -35.29
N PRO A 483 37.52 57.17 -34.69
CA PRO A 483 37.69 57.30 -33.24
C PRO A 483 36.50 56.74 -32.46
N LEU A 484 35.27 56.94 -32.95
CA LEU A 484 34.05 56.44 -32.30
C LEU A 484 34.04 54.91 -32.24
N VAL A 485 34.42 54.25 -33.34
CA VAL A 485 34.58 52.79 -33.38
C VAL A 485 35.71 52.33 -32.46
N ALA A 486 36.85 53.02 -32.45
CA ALA A 486 37.97 52.69 -31.57
C ALA A 486 37.58 52.78 -30.09
N ILE A 487 36.83 53.82 -29.70
CA ILE A 487 36.30 53.99 -28.33
C ILE A 487 35.31 52.88 -27.98
N LEU A 488 34.40 52.51 -28.88
CA LEU A 488 33.44 51.42 -28.66
C LEU A 488 34.15 50.07 -28.50
N ILE A 489 35.19 49.80 -29.30
CA ILE A 489 36.01 48.59 -29.18
C ILE A 489 36.80 48.59 -27.85
N LEU A 490 37.39 49.72 -27.46
CA LEU A 490 38.09 49.85 -26.18
C LEU A 490 37.15 49.67 -24.98
N ALA A 491 35.96 50.26 -25.02
CA ALA A 491 34.95 50.13 -23.98
C ALA A 491 34.45 48.69 -23.83
N THR A 492 34.20 48.00 -24.95
CA THR A 492 33.78 46.58 -24.94
C THR A 492 34.92 45.66 -24.47
N TRP A 493 36.17 45.92 -24.88
CA TRP A 493 37.34 45.19 -24.40
C TRP A 493 37.59 45.38 -22.90
N GLN A 494 37.46 46.61 -22.40
CA GLN A 494 37.64 46.92 -20.98
C GLN A 494 36.51 46.33 -20.12
N ALA A 495 35.27 46.35 -20.62
CA ALA A 495 34.13 45.68 -19.96
C ALA A 495 34.25 44.14 -19.96
N HIS A 496 34.91 43.56 -20.96
CA HIS A 496 35.21 42.13 -20.98
C HIS A 496 36.32 41.78 -19.97
N ARG A 497 37.36 42.61 -19.88
CA ARG A 497 38.49 42.39 -18.95
C ARG A 497 38.12 42.52 -17.47
N SER A 498 37.09 43.29 -17.13
CA SER A 498 36.63 43.43 -15.74
C SER A 498 35.64 42.35 -15.28
N ARG A 499 35.16 41.48 -16.19
CA ARG A 499 34.21 40.39 -15.90
C ARG A 499 34.85 38.99 -15.89
N MET A 500 36.10 38.86 -16.34
CA MET A 500 36.98 37.73 -15.99
C MET A 500 37.66 38.04 -14.66
#